data_AF-A0A1I8ATJ1-F1
#
_entry.id   AF-A0A1I8ATJ1-F1
#
_cell.length_a   1.000
_cell.length_b   1.000
_cell.length_c   1.000
_cell.angle_alpha   90.00
_cell.angle_beta   90.00
_cell.angle_gamma   90.00
#
_symmetry.space_group_name_H-M   'P 1'
#
loop_
_entity.id
_entity.type
_entity.pdbx_description
1 polymer ?
#
loop_
_entity_poly.entity_id
_entity_poly.type
_entity_poly.pdbx_seq_one_letter_code
_entity_poly.pdbx_strand_id
1 'polypeptide(L)'
;VKTVIALSRVVASLSPNPKNVVVKIPSAASGLNQALIAGTVVGLLQAKGSAGPNLANAQLNAKKEGIQVTVEPSKNGELSISVGATTVSGYPSPSGAIISGINGNKVPVPVVATGTIVISVGQNSLSHE
;
A
#
# COMPACT_ATOMS: atom_id res chain seq x y z
N VAL A 1 5.31 10.41 -1.46
CA VAL A 1 5.33 9.81 -0.09
C VAL A 1 3.94 9.67 0.52
N LYS A 2 3.13 10.72 0.65
CA LYS A 2 1.75 10.63 1.22
C LYS A 2 0.88 9.56 0.55
N THR A 3 0.90 9.49 -0.78
CA THR A 3 0.17 8.46 -1.54
C THR A 3 0.59 7.05 -1.16
N VAL A 4 1.90 6.80 -1.03
CA VAL A 4 2.42 5.50 -0.62
C VAL A 4 1.95 5.14 0.78
N ILE A 5 1.99 6.06 1.74
CA ILE A 5 1.48 5.82 3.10
C ILE A 5 0.01 5.38 3.06
N ALA A 6 -0.83 6.06 2.27
CA ALA A 6 -2.24 5.73 2.13
C ALA A 6 -2.43 4.33 1.50
N LEU A 7 -1.77 4.05 0.37
CA LEU A 7 -1.85 2.73 -0.28
C LEU A 7 -1.31 1.61 0.61
N SER A 8 -0.29 1.87 1.44
CA SER A 8 0.25 0.91 2.39
C SER A 8 -0.73 0.57 3.51
N ARG A 9 -1.52 1.54 3.98
CA ARG A 9 -2.59 1.25 4.94
C ARG A 9 -3.67 0.37 4.34
N VAL A 10 -4.03 0.64 3.08
CA VAL A 10 -4.99 -0.18 2.32
C VAL A 10 -4.46 -1.61 2.18
N VAL A 11 -3.23 -1.80 1.70
CA VAL A 11 -2.69 -3.17 1.53
C VAL A 11 -2.56 -3.91 2.87
N ALA A 12 -2.27 -3.21 3.97
CA ALA A 12 -2.22 -3.82 5.31
C ALA A 12 -3.60 -4.29 5.81
N SER A 13 -4.69 -3.60 5.45
CA SER A 13 -6.05 -4.08 5.76
C SER A 13 -6.46 -5.32 4.95
N LEU A 14 -5.86 -5.52 3.78
CA LEU A 14 -6.15 -6.64 2.89
C LEU A 14 -5.22 -7.84 3.12
N SER A 15 -4.05 -7.60 3.70
CA SER A 15 -3.03 -8.62 3.99
C SER A 15 -2.64 -8.55 5.48
N PRO A 16 -3.10 -9.50 6.32
CA PRO A 16 -2.95 -9.41 7.77
C PRO A 16 -1.49 -9.46 8.27
N ASN A 17 -0.55 -10.00 7.48
CA ASN A 17 0.86 -10.06 7.88
C ASN A 17 1.83 -9.76 6.72
N PRO A 18 1.98 -8.47 6.35
CA PRO A 18 2.78 -8.09 5.19
C PRO A 18 4.28 -8.16 5.50
N LYS A 19 4.98 -9.15 4.92
CA LYS A 19 6.45 -9.32 5.08
C LYS A 19 7.25 -8.81 3.88
N ASN A 20 7.00 -9.36 2.69
CA ASN A 20 7.73 -8.99 1.48
C ASN A 20 6.90 -8.00 0.66
N VAL A 21 7.19 -6.71 0.83
CA VAL A 21 6.42 -5.61 0.26
C VAL A 21 7.17 -5.05 -0.93
N VAL A 22 6.52 -4.97 -2.08
CA VAL A 22 7.09 -4.38 -3.30
C VAL A 22 6.33 -3.12 -3.64
N VAL A 23 7.04 -1.99 -3.71
CA VAL A 23 6.50 -0.70 -4.13
C VAL A 23 6.97 -0.44 -5.55
N LYS A 24 6.04 -0.43 -6.50
CA LYS A 24 6.33 -0.11 -7.90
C LYS A 24 6.03 1.36 -8.14
N ILE A 25 6.99 2.08 -8.70
CA ILE A 25 6.88 3.53 -8.94
C ILE A 25 7.16 3.91 -10.39
N PRO A 26 6.60 5.01 -10.90
CA PRO A 26 7.05 5.56 -12.19
C PRO A 26 8.56 5.81 -12.16
N SER A 27 9.28 5.55 -13.25
CA SER A 27 10.74 5.71 -13.32
C SER A 27 11.22 7.12 -12.97
N ALA A 28 10.39 8.14 -13.24
CA ALA A 28 10.62 9.53 -12.88
C ALA A 28 10.71 9.78 -11.36
N ALA A 29 10.20 8.86 -10.53
CA ALA A 29 10.20 8.97 -9.07
C ALA A 29 11.36 8.19 -8.39
N SER A 30 12.30 7.63 -9.17
CA SER A 30 13.42 6.80 -8.67
C SER A 30 14.32 7.50 -7.62
N GLY A 31 14.40 8.84 -7.64
CA GLY A 31 15.12 9.61 -6.62
C GLY A 31 14.50 9.55 -5.21
N LEU A 32 13.29 8.99 -5.06
CA LEU A 32 12.54 8.98 -3.81
C LEU A 32 12.57 7.62 -3.08
N ASN A 33 13.36 6.64 -3.54
CA ASN A 33 13.32 5.25 -3.05
C ASN A 33 13.35 5.14 -1.51
N GLN A 34 14.27 5.82 -0.83
CA GLN A 34 14.36 5.78 0.64
C GLN A 34 13.13 6.37 1.32
N ALA A 35 12.61 7.48 0.79
CA ALA A 35 11.41 8.13 1.32
C ALA A 35 10.15 7.25 1.09
N LEU A 36 10.12 6.48 0.00
CA LEU A 36 9.03 5.54 -0.31
C LEU A 36 9.11 4.30 0.58
N ILE A 37 10.31 3.78 0.85
CA ILE A 37 10.53 2.69 1.82
C ILE A 37 10.04 3.14 3.21
N ALA A 38 10.52 4.30 3.68
CA ALA A 38 10.11 4.88 4.95
C ALA A 38 8.59 5.10 5.03
N GLY A 39 8.01 5.69 3.99
CA GLY A 39 6.56 5.90 3.90
C GLY A 39 5.77 4.59 3.92
N THR A 40 6.28 3.55 3.27
CA THR A 40 5.63 2.23 3.24
C THR A 40 5.64 1.60 4.62
N VAL A 41 6.79 1.55 5.27
CA VAL A 41 6.94 1.05 6.65
C VAL A 41 5.97 1.78 7.59
N VAL A 42 5.96 3.11 7.54
CA VAL A 42 5.10 3.95 8.37
C VAL A 42 3.62 3.71 8.06
N GLY A 43 3.24 3.52 6.80
CA GLY A 43 1.86 3.20 6.42
C GLY A 43 1.40 1.83 6.93
N LEU A 44 2.21 0.79 6.73
CA LEU A 44 1.92 -0.58 7.17
C LEU A 44 1.78 -0.66 8.69
N LEU A 45 2.70 -0.04 9.43
CA LEU A 45 2.68 -0.10 10.89
C LEU A 45 1.61 0.80 11.51
N GLN A 46 1.24 1.91 10.86
CA GLN A 46 0.10 2.73 11.34
C GLN A 46 -1.22 1.97 11.25
N ALA A 47 -1.41 1.16 10.21
CA ALA A 47 -2.60 0.30 10.10
C ALA A 47 -2.69 -0.73 11.23
N LYS A 48 -1.55 -1.13 11.81
CA LYS A 48 -1.46 -2.06 12.95
C LYS A 48 -1.44 -1.36 14.32
N GLY A 49 -1.36 -0.02 14.37
CA GLY A 49 -1.12 0.72 15.62
C GLY A 49 0.32 0.59 16.16
N SER A 50 1.26 0.04 15.38
CA SER A 50 2.63 -0.30 15.82
C SER A 50 3.71 0.63 15.25
N ALA A 51 3.36 1.77 14.65
CA ALA A 51 4.34 2.68 14.04
C ALA A 51 5.28 3.34 15.07
N GLY A 52 4.82 3.51 16.31
CA GLY A 52 5.55 4.26 17.32
C GLY A 52 5.58 5.77 17.06
N PRO A 53 6.29 6.54 17.90
CA PRO A 53 6.27 8.00 17.89
C PRO A 53 7.08 8.65 16.76
N ASN A 54 7.98 7.91 16.10
CA ASN A 54 8.85 8.46 15.07
C ASN A 54 9.28 7.39 14.05
N LEU A 55 9.93 7.83 12.97
CA LEU A 55 10.36 6.96 11.87
C LEU A 55 11.39 5.90 12.31
N ALA A 56 12.29 6.22 13.23
CA ALA A 56 13.30 5.28 13.70
C ALA A 56 12.63 4.09 14.42
N ASN A 57 11.64 4.37 15.27
CA ASN A 57 10.86 3.33 15.94
C ASN A 57 10.05 2.52 14.94
N ALA A 58 9.44 3.16 13.94
CA ALA A 58 8.74 2.45 12.87
C ALA A 58 9.67 1.48 12.12
N GLN A 59 10.89 1.91 11.76
CA GLN A 59 11.86 1.04 11.10
C GLN A 59 12.33 -0.11 11.98
N LEU A 60 12.55 0.13 13.28
CA LEU A 60 12.90 -0.93 14.24
C LEU A 60 11.77 -1.96 14.38
N ASN A 61 10.52 -1.50 14.49
CA ASN A 61 9.36 -2.38 14.60
C ASN A 61 9.14 -3.17 13.30
N ALA A 62 9.31 -2.55 12.14
CA ALA A 62 9.29 -3.25 10.85
C ALA A 62 10.34 -4.36 10.79
N LYS A 63 11.57 -4.11 11.25
CA LYS A 63 12.62 -5.14 11.33
C LYS A 63 12.23 -6.28 12.28
N LYS A 64 11.67 -5.97 13.46
CA LYS A 64 11.19 -6.99 14.42
C LYS A 64 10.07 -7.85 13.84
N GLU A 65 9.17 -7.26 13.06
CA GLU A 65 8.07 -7.96 12.38
C GLU A 65 8.52 -8.69 11.09
N GLY A 66 9.79 -8.54 10.69
CA GLY A 66 10.33 -9.14 9.47
C GLY A 66 9.80 -8.51 8.18
N ILE A 67 9.39 -7.24 8.22
CA ILE A 67 8.93 -6.48 7.07
C ILE A 67 10.14 -6.00 6.26
N GLN A 68 10.18 -6.39 5.00
CA GLN A 68 11.15 -5.97 4.00
C GLN A 68 10.41 -5.25 2.88
N VAL A 69 10.89 -4.05 2.54
CA VAL A 69 10.31 -3.21 1.48
C VAL A 69 11.32 -3.05 0.36
N THR A 70 10.92 -3.43 -0.84
CA THR A 70 11.69 -3.22 -2.08
C THR A 70 10.98 -2.18 -2.92
N VAL A 71 11.74 -1.28 -3.55
CA VAL A 71 11.21 -0.31 -4.51
C VAL A 71 11.72 -0.68 -5.89
N GLU A 72 10.80 -0.80 -6.85
CA GLU A 72 11.10 -1.18 -8.23
C GLU A 72 10.44 -0.21 -9.21
N PRO A 73 11.02 0.00 -10.41
CA PRO A 73 10.36 0.76 -11.46
C PRO A 73 9.12 0.01 -11.97
N SER A 74 8.05 0.76 -12.17
CA SER A 74 6.78 0.28 -12.70
C SER A 74 6.83 0.25 -14.23
N LYS A 75 6.54 -0.91 -14.82
CA LYS A 75 6.53 -1.10 -16.29
C LYS A 75 5.39 -0.35 -16.99
N ASN A 76 4.28 -0.15 -16.30
CA ASN A 76 3.09 0.53 -16.82
C ASN A 76 2.95 1.98 -16.33
N GLY A 77 3.95 2.48 -15.60
CA GLY A 77 3.97 3.85 -15.07
C GLY A 77 3.03 4.10 -13.89
N GLU A 78 2.33 3.08 -13.38
CA GLU A 78 1.44 3.24 -12.23
C GLU A 78 2.19 3.04 -10.92
N LEU A 79 1.78 3.80 -9.89
CA LEU A 79 2.20 3.56 -8.52
C LEU A 79 1.38 2.41 -7.93
N SER A 80 2.04 1.38 -7.43
CA SER A 80 1.36 0.25 -6.77
C SER A 80 2.16 -0.31 -5.61
N ILE A 81 1.47 -0.94 -4.67
CA ILE A 81 2.08 -1.67 -3.55
C ILE A 81 1.55 -3.09 -3.58
N SER A 82 2.47 -4.05 -3.57
CA SER A 82 2.18 -5.48 -3.61
C SER A 82 2.72 -6.18 -2.36
N VAL A 83 1.93 -7.10 -1.82
CA VAL A 83 2.27 -8.01 -0.72
C VAL A 83 1.74 -9.40 -1.08
N GLY A 84 2.65 -10.30 -1.48
CA GLY A 84 2.25 -11.60 -2.01
C GLY A 84 1.31 -11.44 -3.21
N ALA A 85 0.13 -12.08 -3.15
CA ALA A 85 -0.92 -11.95 -4.17
C ALA A 85 -1.74 -10.65 -4.06
N THR A 86 -1.64 -9.92 -2.95
CA THR A 86 -2.41 -8.69 -2.73
C THR A 86 -1.70 -7.51 -3.36
N THR A 87 -2.38 -6.74 -4.20
CA THR A 87 -1.82 -5.53 -4.82
C THR A 87 -2.82 -4.40 -4.77
N VAL A 88 -2.36 -3.19 -4.50
CA VAL A 88 -3.17 -1.96 -4.55
C VAL A 88 -2.45 -0.95 -5.41
N SER A 89 -3.13 -0.40 -6.41
CA SER A 89 -2.62 0.67 -7.28
C SER A 89 -3.40 1.96 -7.12
N GLY A 90 -2.73 3.08 -7.38
CA GLY A 90 -3.35 4.38 -7.25
C GLY A 90 -2.43 5.54 -7.58
N TYR A 91 -2.94 6.76 -7.48
CA TYR A 91 -2.21 7.98 -7.81
C TYR A 91 -2.50 9.12 -6.81
N PRO A 92 -1.58 10.09 -6.66
CA PRO A 92 -1.83 11.26 -5.83
C PRO A 92 -2.97 12.12 -6.37
N SER A 93 -3.79 12.67 -5.48
CA SER A 93 -4.71 13.78 -5.74
C SER A 93 -4.64 14.82 -4.62
N PRO A 94 -5.15 16.06 -4.83
CA PRO A 94 -5.25 17.06 -3.77
C PRO A 94 -6.03 16.56 -2.53
N SER A 95 -7.03 15.72 -2.76
CA SER A 95 -7.91 15.19 -1.72
C SER A 95 -7.36 13.94 -1.04
N GLY A 96 -6.27 13.32 -1.51
CA GLY A 96 -5.76 12.05 -0.97
C GLY A 96 -5.21 11.12 -2.05
N ALA A 97 -4.94 9.85 -1.72
CA ALA A 97 -4.58 8.87 -2.74
C ALA A 97 -5.85 8.35 -3.44
N ILE A 98 -5.91 8.38 -4.76
CA ILE A 98 -6.99 7.74 -5.51
C ILE A 98 -6.60 6.30 -5.78
N ILE A 99 -7.39 5.35 -5.29
CA ILE A 99 -7.23 3.92 -5.56
C ILE A 99 -7.83 3.63 -6.93
N SER A 100 -7.00 3.15 -7.85
CA SER A 100 -7.40 2.79 -9.22
C SER A 100 -7.59 1.30 -9.42
N GLY A 101 -6.98 0.45 -8.58
CA GLY A 101 -7.12 -1.00 -8.68
C GLY A 101 -6.72 -1.77 -7.42
N ILE A 102 -7.31 -2.97 -7.28
CA ILE A 102 -7.00 -3.96 -6.24
C ILE A 102 -6.83 -5.33 -6.91
N ASN A 103 -5.72 -6.01 -6.63
CA ASN A 103 -5.35 -7.31 -7.18
C ASN A 103 -5.41 -7.37 -8.71
N GLY A 104 -5.00 -6.28 -9.36
CA GLY A 104 -5.03 -6.14 -10.83
C GLY A 104 -6.41 -5.80 -11.43
N ASN A 105 -7.48 -5.80 -10.63
CA ASN A 105 -8.80 -5.40 -11.07
C ASN A 105 -8.99 -3.88 -10.89
N LYS A 106 -9.48 -3.21 -11.94
CA LYS A 106 -9.82 -1.77 -11.85
C LYS A 106 -11.02 -1.58 -10.94
N VAL A 107 -10.97 -0.52 -10.12
CA VAL A 107 -12.13 -0.13 -9.31
C VAL A 107 -13.11 0.64 -10.21
N PRO A 108 -14.40 0.23 -10.31
CA PRO A 108 -15.37 0.89 -11.19
C PRO A 108 -15.65 2.34 -10.79
N VAL A 109 -15.54 2.65 -9.50
CA VAL A 109 -15.60 4.02 -8.96
C VAL A 109 -14.33 4.26 -8.14
N PRO A 110 -13.42 5.16 -8.58
CA PRO A 110 -12.19 5.42 -7.86
C PRO A 110 -12.45 5.84 -6.41
N VAL A 111 -11.70 5.26 -5.46
CA VAL A 111 -11.87 5.51 -4.03
C VAL A 111 -10.78 6.45 -3.53
N VAL A 112 -11.15 7.46 -2.75
CA VAL A 112 -10.18 8.37 -2.10
C VAL A 112 -9.75 7.78 -0.76
N ALA A 113 -8.46 7.48 -0.62
CA ALA A 113 -7.81 7.11 0.63
C ALA A 113 -7.16 8.34 1.29
N THR A 114 -7.90 8.97 2.21
CA THR A 114 -7.41 9.99 3.15
C THR A 114 -7.00 9.41 4.51
N GLY A 115 -7.38 8.16 4.81
CA GLY A 115 -7.20 7.46 6.09
C GLY A 115 -7.21 5.94 5.93
N THR A 116 -7.76 5.21 6.91
CA THR A 116 -7.98 3.75 6.83
C THR A 116 -9.48 3.46 6.69
N ILE A 117 -9.99 3.44 5.46
CA ILE A 117 -11.30 2.82 5.18
C ILE A 117 -11.15 2.03 3.88
N VAL A 118 -11.30 0.71 3.99
CA VAL A 118 -11.36 -0.22 2.87
C VAL A 118 -12.49 -1.19 3.17
N ILE A 119 -13.58 -1.11 2.41
CA ILE A 119 -14.70 -2.05 2.50
C ILE A 119 -14.65 -2.92 1.24
N SER A 120 -14.13 -4.14 1.37
CA SER A 120 -14.39 -5.21 0.41
C SER A 120 -15.60 -5.99 0.90
N VAL A 121 -16.72 -5.85 0.20
CA VAL A 121 -17.92 -6.68 0.39
C VAL A 121 -17.64 -8.04 -0.26
N GLY A 122 -17.87 -9.13 0.48
CA GLY A 122 -17.43 -10.49 0.13
C GLY A 122 -17.95 -11.01 -1.23
N GLN A 123 -17.25 -12.04 -1.73
CA GLN A 123 -17.55 -12.77 -2.96
C GLN A 123 -19.03 -13.18 -3.02
N ASN A 124 -19.73 -12.76 -4.07
CA ASN A 124 -21.00 -13.39 -4.42
C ASN A 124 -20.69 -14.75 -5.05
N SER A 125 -20.47 -15.75 -4.22
CA SER A 125 -20.65 -17.15 -4.61
C SER A 125 -22.14 -17.33 -4.87
N LEU A 126 -22.61 -16.95 -6.06
CA LEU A 126 -23.84 -17.52 -6.59
C LEU A 126 -23.52 -19.01 -6.81
N SER A 127 -23.76 -19.80 -5.76
CA SER A 127 -24.02 -21.22 -5.88
C SER A 127 -25.17 -21.36 -6.87
N HIS A 128 -24.83 -21.59 -8.13
CA HIS A 128 -25.78 -22.12 -9.09
C HIS A 128 -26.15 -23.53 -8.64
N GLU A 129 -27.47 -23.73 -8.57
CA GLU A 129 -28.23 -24.98 -8.46
C GLU A 129 -27.49 -26.29 -8.78
#